data_AF-A0A0D3KUG2-F1
#
_entry.id   AF-A0A0D3KUG2-F1
#
_cell.length_a   1.000
_cell.length_b   1.000
_cell.length_c   1.000
_cell.angle_alpha   90.00
_cell.angle_beta   90.00
_cell.angle_gamma   90.00
#
_symmetry.space_group_name_H-M   'P 1'
#
loop_
_entity.id
_entity.type
_entity.pdbx_description
1 polymer ?
#
loop_
_entity_poly.entity_id
_entity_poly.type
_entity_poly.pdbx_seq_one_letter_code
_entity_poly.pdbx_strand_id
1 'polypeptide(L)'
;TSLVSVAFPRSLASIGSGAFEGCSSLVSIDLPASLVSIGNQAFYSCSSFISIDLPASLTSIGDFAFRDCSALSSVTFPATLTSIGRNAFEGCSALVSAAFPAGLTSIGICAFAFCSSLVSVTLPAGLTSIGMYAFNSCEALSSVTFPAGLTSIDHGALYGCSALSSVTFPAGLTSIGNSAFNGCEALGSVTFPAGLTSIGIFAFSRCSALSSVTFTASLTSIGGYAFCGCSSLTRVTVPDTATIGDEAFEPETTVLRLPPKRMRDLQRWYEAVAFVLAYKRCRPLLYGWLERAQTRLGSYGPDGAARQRDLEEFEGDFGLLVE
;
A
#
# COMPACT_ATOMS: atom_id res chain seq x y z
N THR A 1 2.63 35.00 10.01
CA THR A 1 3.04 35.74 11.25
C THR A 1 4.49 35.42 11.58
N SER A 2 5.19 36.26 12.37
CA SER A 2 6.60 36.09 12.75
C SER A 2 6.82 35.22 14.00
N LEU A 3 5.83 34.38 14.36
CA LEU A 3 5.91 33.54 15.55
C LEU A 3 6.93 32.42 15.32
N VAL A 4 7.95 32.34 16.18
CA VAL A 4 9.06 31.36 16.04
C VAL A 4 9.00 30.28 17.12
N SER A 5 8.46 30.59 18.30
CA SER A 5 8.32 29.63 19.40
C SER A 5 7.13 29.97 20.31
N VAL A 6 6.63 28.95 21.00
CA VAL A 6 5.49 29.04 21.93
C VAL A 6 5.76 28.11 23.10
N ALA A 7 5.47 28.57 24.32
CA ALA A 7 5.50 27.74 25.52
C ALA A 7 4.06 27.41 25.96
N PHE A 8 3.78 26.13 26.19
CA PHE A 8 2.47 25.67 26.64
C PHE A 8 2.43 25.32 28.13
N PRO A 9 1.28 25.51 28.82
CA PRO A 9 1.09 24.94 30.13
C PRO A 9 1.07 23.42 30.06
N ARG A 10 1.61 22.76 31.10
CA ARG A 10 1.67 21.28 31.20
C ARG A 10 0.31 20.59 31.24
N SER A 11 -0.77 21.34 31.45
CA SER A 11 -2.15 20.86 31.52
C SER A 11 -2.94 21.10 30.24
N LEU A 12 -2.33 21.60 29.16
CA LEU A 12 -3.03 21.86 27.91
C LEU A 12 -3.54 20.53 27.32
N ALA A 13 -4.86 20.40 27.20
CA ALA A 13 -5.50 19.20 26.69
C ALA A 13 -5.79 19.26 25.18
N SER A 14 -5.91 20.45 24.59
CA SER A 14 -6.26 20.61 23.18
C SER A 14 -5.67 21.88 22.57
N ILE A 15 -5.29 21.81 21.29
CA ILE A 15 -5.03 22.98 20.45
C ILE A 15 -6.29 23.27 19.62
N GLY A 16 -6.78 24.51 19.71
CA GLY A 16 -8.01 24.93 19.03
C GLY A 16 -7.88 25.04 17.52
N SER A 17 -9.02 25.20 16.84
CA SER A 17 -9.05 25.39 15.39
C SER A 17 -8.29 26.66 14.99
N GLY A 18 -7.44 26.58 13.97
CA GLY A 18 -6.69 27.73 13.42
C GLY A 18 -5.67 28.37 14.38
N ALA A 19 -5.32 27.73 15.50
CA ALA A 19 -4.52 28.35 16.56
C ALA A 19 -3.16 28.92 16.10
N PHE A 20 -2.53 28.26 15.13
CA PHE A 20 -1.25 28.64 14.52
C PHE A 20 -1.37 28.76 12.99
N GLU A 21 -2.58 29.00 12.47
CA GLU A 21 -2.79 29.18 11.04
C GLU A 21 -1.89 30.29 10.47
N GLY A 22 -1.16 29.98 9.39
CA GLY A 22 -0.28 30.92 8.70
C GLY A 22 0.94 31.36 9.52
N CYS A 23 1.30 30.61 10.58
CA CYS A 23 2.57 30.77 11.29
C CYS A 23 3.75 30.26 10.45
N SER A 24 4.01 30.94 9.32
CA SER A 24 5.02 30.59 8.33
C SER A 24 6.47 30.70 8.82
N SER A 25 6.72 31.27 10.00
CA SER A 25 8.06 31.34 10.62
C SER A 25 8.26 30.34 11.76
N LEU A 26 7.24 29.53 12.10
CA LEU A 26 7.31 28.54 13.16
C LEU A 26 8.10 27.32 12.63
N VAL A 27 9.22 27.00 13.28
CA VAL A 27 10.14 25.93 12.84
C VAL A 27 9.94 24.64 13.63
N SER A 28 9.62 24.76 14.92
CA SER A 28 9.32 23.65 15.82
C SER A 28 8.32 24.09 16.89
N ILE A 29 7.68 23.12 17.55
CA ILE A 29 6.81 23.39 18.69
C ILE A 29 6.88 22.23 19.69
N ASP A 30 7.03 22.55 20.97
CA ASP A 30 7.10 21.54 22.04
C ASP A 30 5.68 21.27 22.55
N LEU A 31 5.06 20.18 22.12
CA LEU A 31 3.71 19.81 22.55
C LEU A 31 3.72 19.20 23.96
N PRO A 32 2.81 19.61 24.86
CA PRO A 32 2.74 19.05 26.21
C PRO A 32 2.22 17.60 26.18
N ALA A 33 2.75 16.75 27.05
CA ALA A 33 2.38 15.34 27.14
C ALA A 33 0.90 15.08 27.48
N SER A 34 0.17 16.09 27.96
CA SER A 34 -1.28 16.03 28.24
C SER A 34 -2.17 16.28 27.01
N LEU A 35 -1.60 16.62 25.85
CA LEU A 35 -2.37 17.04 24.69
C LEU A 35 -3.08 15.84 24.03
N VAL A 36 -4.42 15.88 24.06
CA VAL A 36 -5.30 14.82 23.55
C VAL A 36 -5.74 15.08 22.11
N SER A 37 -5.89 16.35 21.71
CA SER A 37 -6.38 16.68 20.37
C SER A 37 -5.74 17.92 19.74
N ILE A 38 -5.61 17.86 18.41
CA ILE A 38 -5.25 19.00 17.56
C ILE A 38 -6.46 19.33 16.68
N GLY A 39 -6.97 20.55 16.80
CA GLY A 39 -8.15 21.01 16.09
C GLY A 39 -7.93 21.25 14.59
N ASN A 40 -9.01 21.58 13.90
CA ASN A 40 -8.98 21.80 12.46
C ASN A 40 -8.10 23.01 12.09
N GLN A 41 -7.32 22.90 11.02
CA GLN A 41 -6.44 23.98 10.54
C GLN A 41 -5.43 24.48 11.59
N ALA A 42 -5.18 23.74 12.68
CA ALA A 42 -4.39 24.22 13.82
C ALA A 42 -2.99 24.73 13.43
N PHE A 43 -2.35 24.13 12.43
CA PHE A 43 -1.05 24.51 11.86
C PHE A 43 -1.13 24.69 10.34
N TYR A 44 -2.31 25.06 9.82
CA TYR A 44 -2.50 25.28 8.38
C TYR A 44 -1.50 26.31 7.84
N SER A 45 -0.83 26.02 6.73
CA SER A 45 0.18 26.89 6.10
C SER A 45 1.35 27.30 7.02
N CYS A 46 1.75 26.44 7.96
CA CYS A 46 3.01 26.57 8.70
C CYS A 46 4.20 26.10 7.85
N SER A 47 4.51 26.83 6.78
CA SER A 47 5.43 26.39 5.71
C SER A 47 6.90 26.17 6.12
N SER A 48 7.36 26.71 7.26
CA SER A 48 8.72 26.49 7.79
C SER A 48 8.81 25.41 8.85
N PHE A 49 7.71 24.72 9.18
CA PHE A 49 7.64 23.77 10.28
C PHE A 49 8.29 22.44 9.86
N ILE A 50 9.44 22.09 10.44
CA ILE A 50 10.31 21.00 9.92
C ILE A 50 9.94 19.63 10.50
N SER A 51 9.59 19.59 11.78
CA SER A 51 9.30 18.36 12.52
C SER A 51 8.32 18.63 13.65
N ILE A 52 7.55 17.60 14.00
CA ILE A 52 6.62 17.64 15.13
C ILE A 52 6.66 16.32 15.90
N ASP A 53 6.90 16.42 17.21
CA ASP A 53 6.78 15.30 18.12
C ASP A 53 5.37 15.28 18.69
N LEU A 54 4.54 14.37 18.16
CA LEU A 54 3.17 14.20 18.62
C LEU A 54 3.15 13.43 19.95
N PRO A 55 2.50 13.96 21.00
CA PRO A 55 2.56 13.36 22.34
C PRO A 55 1.78 12.05 22.42
N ALA A 56 2.24 11.14 23.29
CA ALA A 56 1.68 9.79 23.46
C ALA A 56 0.21 9.73 23.95
N SER A 57 -0.38 10.86 24.33
CA SER A 57 -1.80 10.97 24.72
C SER A 57 -2.70 11.43 23.58
N LEU A 58 -2.14 11.83 22.43
CA LEU A 58 -2.90 12.35 21.30
C LEU A 58 -3.74 11.23 20.66
N THR A 59 -5.03 11.46 20.53
CA THR A 59 -5.98 10.48 19.96
C THR A 59 -6.49 10.87 18.58
N SER A 60 -6.48 12.16 18.23
CA SER A 60 -7.04 12.65 16.97
C SER A 60 -6.34 13.89 16.42
N ILE A 61 -6.19 13.93 15.09
CA ILE A 61 -5.75 15.10 14.32
C ILE A 61 -6.90 15.58 13.46
N GLY A 62 -7.28 16.85 13.61
CA GLY A 62 -8.40 17.46 12.89
C GLY A 62 -8.16 17.67 11.39
N ASP A 63 -9.21 18.09 10.70
CA ASP A 63 -9.16 18.37 9.27
C ASP A 63 -8.21 19.53 8.98
N PHE A 64 -7.43 19.42 7.91
CA PHE A 64 -6.48 20.44 7.46
C PHE A 64 -5.39 20.81 8.49
N ALA A 65 -5.22 20.04 9.57
CA ALA A 65 -4.41 20.44 10.72
C ALA A 65 -2.97 20.84 10.38
N PHE A 66 -2.33 20.16 9.43
CA PHE A 66 -0.97 20.43 8.94
C PHE A 66 -0.94 20.64 7.42
N ARG A 67 -2.05 21.01 6.80
CA ARG A 67 -2.07 21.26 5.35
C ARG A 67 -1.12 22.40 4.99
N ASP A 68 -0.38 22.23 3.90
CA ASP A 68 0.62 23.15 3.38
C ASP A 68 1.78 23.44 4.36
N CYS A 69 2.06 22.54 5.30
CA CYS A 69 3.31 22.50 6.07
C CYS A 69 4.46 21.96 5.18
N SER A 70 4.81 22.70 4.13
CA SER A 70 5.70 22.23 3.04
C SER A 70 7.10 21.78 3.49
N ALA A 71 7.61 22.28 4.61
CA ALA A 71 8.90 21.88 5.17
C ALA A 71 8.83 20.67 6.12
N LEU A 72 7.64 20.19 6.47
CA LEU A 72 7.46 19.08 7.40
C LEU A 72 8.00 17.80 6.77
N SER A 73 9.13 17.33 7.29
CA SER A 73 9.91 16.25 6.66
C SER A 73 9.68 14.88 7.30
N SER A 74 9.23 14.87 8.55
CA SER A 74 8.93 13.66 9.31
C SER A 74 7.80 13.91 10.32
N VAL A 75 7.01 12.87 10.55
CA VAL A 75 6.01 12.84 11.61
C VAL A 75 6.02 11.47 12.26
N THR A 76 6.11 11.45 13.60
CA THR A 76 5.97 10.22 14.38
C THR A 76 4.59 10.24 15.02
N PHE A 77 3.74 9.29 14.61
CA PHE A 77 2.39 9.17 15.16
C PHE A 77 2.40 8.35 16.46
N PRO A 78 1.69 8.80 17.51
CA PRO A 78 1.61 8.07 18.78
C PRO A 78 0.70 6.85 18.64
N ALA A 79 0.98 5.80 19.42
CA ALA A 79 0.22 4.54 19.38
C ALA A 79 -1.28 4.70 19.70
N THR A 80 -1.65 5.78 20.40
CA THR A 80 -3.02 6.14 20.77
C THR A 80 -3.83 6.82 19.66
N LEU A 81 -3.19 7.20 18.55
CA LEU A 81 -3.86 7.91 17.46
C LEU A 81 -4.83 6.98 16.73
N THR A 82 -6.12 7.32 16.74
CA THR A 82 -7.17 6.51 16.11
C THR A 82 -7.68 7.10 14.79
N SER A 83 -7.49 8.40 14.55
CA SER A 83 -7.98 9.08 13.35
C SER A 83 -7.09 10.23 12.86
N ILE A 84 -7.00 10.34 11.53
CA ILE A 84 -6.40 11.46 10.81
C ILE A 84 -7.47 12.11 9.94
N GLY A 85 -7.72 13.40 10.15
CA GLY A 85 -8.75 14.16 9.45
C GLY A 85 -8.53 14.35 7.96
N ARG A 86 -9.55 14.89 7.30
CA ARG A 86 -9.53 15.23 5.88
C ARG A 86 -8.44 16.27 5.60
N ASN A 87 -7.66 16.06 4.54
CA ASN A 87 -6.56 16.93 4.11
C ASN A 87 -5.52 17.23 5.22
N ALA A 88 -5.43 16.43 6.29
CA ALA A 88 -4.66 16.77 7.49
C ALA A 88 -3.18 17.05 7.22
N PHE A 89 -2.54 16.36 6.27
CA PHE A 89 -1.15 16.53 5.86
C PHE A 89 -1.03 16.83 4.35
N GLU A 90 -2.11 17.32 3.72
CA GLU A 90 -2.05 17.68 2.30
C GLU A 90 -0.96 18.73 2.05
N GLY A 91 -0.15 18.58 1.01
CA GLY A 91 0.87 19.56 0.65
C GLY A 91 2.09 19.58 1.60
N CYS A 92 2.24 18.60 2.50
CA CYS A 92 3.49 18.35 3.23
C CYS A 92 4.55 17.77 2.28
N SER A 93 4.99 18.56 1.31
CA SER A 93 5.79 18.11 0.17
C SER A 93 7.18 17.57 0.55
N ALA A 94 7.71 17.96 1.71
CA ALA A 94 8.98 17.44 2.24
C ALA A 94 8.82 16.12 3.02
N LEU A 95 7.60 15.65 3.30
CA LEU A 95 7.37 14.49 4.15
C LEU A 95 7.88 13.22 3.47
N VAL A 96 8.96 12.63 4.00
CA VAL A 96 9.62 11.46 3.40
C VAL A 96 9.01 10.14 3.88
N SER A 97 8.52 10.11 5.12
CA SER A 97 7.97 8.92 5.75
C SER A 97 6.84 9.26 6.72
N ALA A 98 5.87 8.35 6.81
CA ALA A 98 4.75 8.41 7.73
C ALA A 98 4.56 7.02 8.35
N ALA A 99 4.95 6.86 9.62
CA ALA A 99 4.83 5.59 10.33
C ALA A 99 3.48 5.51 11.06
N PHE A 100 2.50 4.87 10.43
CA PHE A 100 1.15 4.77 10.98
C PHE A 100 1.08 3.83 12.20
N PRO A 101 0.38 4.21 13.28
CA PRO A 101 0.24 3.38 14.45
C PRO A 101 -0.79 2.26 14.22
N ALA A 102 -0.61 1.11 14.86
CA ALA A 102 -1.46 -0.07 14.67
C ALA A 102 -2.95 0.19 15.00
N GLY A 103 -3.23 1.11 15.93
CA GLY A 103 -4.58 1.49 16.36
C GLY A 103 -5.30 2.48 15.43
N LEU A 104 -4.65 2.96 14.36
CA LEU A 104 -5.26 3.90 13.41
C LEU A 104 -6.33 3.19 12.58
N THR A 105 -7.58 3.65 12.72
CA THR A 105 -8.75 3.03 12.05
C THR A 105 -9.23 3.82 10.83
N SER A 106 -8.78 5.07 10.64
CA SER A 106 -9.24 5.92 9.55
C SER A 106 -8.17 6.91 9.07
N ILE A 107 -8.03 7.00 7.75
CA ILE A 107 -7.25 8.03 7.04
C ILE A 107 -8.25 8.83 6.19
N GLY A 108 -8.37 10.13 6.47
CA GLY A 108 -9.32 11.02 5.81
C GLY A 108 -9.08 11.21 4.32
N ILE A 109 -10.09 11.76 3.64
CA ILE A 109 -10.02 12.18 2.23
C ILE A 109 -8.83 13.13 2.05
N CYS A 110 -8.01 12.90 1.01
CA CYS A 110 -6.82 13.70 0.71
C CYS A 110 -5.80 13.84 1.85
N ALA A 111 -5.82 12.98 2.89
CA ALA A 111 -5.04 13.20 4.11
C ALA A 111 -3.53 13.41 3.86
N PHE A 112 -2.94 12.74 2.87
CA PHE A 112 -1.54 12.85 2.47
C PHE A 112 -1.39 13.25 0.99
N ALA A 113 -2.40 13.88 0.39
CA ALA A 113 -2.31 14.34 -1.00
C ALA A 113 -1.16 15.35 -1.16
N PHE A 114 -0.46 15.31 -2.30
CA PHE A 114 0.69 16.16 -2.63
C PHE A 114 1.87 16.07 -1.66
N CYS A 115 1.98 14.98 -0.88
CA CYS A 115 3.22 14.63 -0.16
C CYS A 115 4.23 14.06 -1.15
N SER A 116 4.78 14.91 -2.02
CA SER A 116 5.57 14.49 -3.19
C SER A 116 6.89 13.79 -2.87
N SER A 117 7.45 13.99 -1.67
CA SER A 117 8.66 13.29 -1.20
C SER A 117 8.38 11.96 -0.47
N LEU A 118 7.12 11.57 -0.27
CA LEU A 118 6.78 10.37 0.50
C LEU A 118 7.18 9.12 -0.27
N VAL A 119 8.17 8.37 0.24
CA VAL A 119 8.79 7.27 -0.53
C VAL A 119 8.07 5.93 -0.35
N SER A 120 7.59 5.67 0.87
CA SER A 120 6.92 4.41 1.21
C SER A 120 5.85 4.60 2.27
N VAL A 121 4.82 3.76 2.21
CA VAL A 121 3.71 3.76 3.15
C VAL A 121 3.41 2.32 3.60
N THR A 122 3.37 2.10 4.91
CA THR A 122 2.85 0.86 5.50
C THR A 122 1.54 1.17 6.20
N LEU A 123 0.43 0.71 5.63
CA LEU A 123 -0.89 0.97 6.17
C LEU A 123 -1.19 0.06 7.39
N PRO A 124 -1.89 0.57 8.41
CA PRO A 124 -2.13 -0.17 9.64
C PRO A 124 -3.12 -1.32 9.43
N ALA A 125 -2.92 -2.42 10.15
CA ALA A 125 -3.69 -3.66 9.97
C ALA A 125 -5.22 -3.51 10.17
N GLY A 126 -5.65 -2.54 10.98
CA GLY A 126 -7.06 -2.27 11.25
C GLY A 126 -7.81 -1.50 10.17
N LEU A 127 -7.12 -1.03 9.11
CA LEU A 127 -7.73 -0.23 8.06
C LEU A 127 -8.47 -1.11 7.05
N THR A 128 -9.77 -0.85 6.86
CA THR A 128 -10.63 -1.59 5.91
C THR A 128 -10.76 -0.91 4.55
N SER A 129 -10.49 0.39 4.47
CA SER A 129 -10.52 1.20 3.24
C SER A 129 -9.50 2.35 3.29
N ILE A 130 -9.05 2.80 2.12
CA ILE A 130 -8.21 3.99 1.97
C ILE A 130 -9.10 5.14 1.49
N GLY A 131 -9.07 6.30 2.16
CA GLY A 131 -9.90 7.44 1.79
C GLY A 131 -9.67 7.94 0.36
N MET A 132 -10.70 8.57 -0.23
CA MET A 132 -10.60 9.17 -1.56
C MET A 132 -9.39 10.10 -1.65
N TYR A 133 -8.57 9.94 -2.69
CA TYR A 133 -7.37 10.74 -2.93
C TYR A 133 -6.35 10.77 -1.78
N ALA A 134 -6.37 9.81 -0.84
CA ALA A 134 -5.55 9.85 0.38
C ALA A 134 -4.05 10.06 0.12
N PHE A 135 -3.50 9.47 -0.94
CA PHE A 135 -2.10 9.61 -1.38
C PHE A 135 -2.00 10.16 -2.81
N ASN A 136 -2.95 11.00 -3.21
CA ASN A 136 -2.95 11.64 -4.52
C ASN A 136 -1.66 12.46 -4.75
N SER A 137 -1.02 12.29 -5.90
CA SER A 137 0.21 12.99 -6.31
C SER A 137 1.37 12.84 -5.30
N CYS A 138 1.49 11.69 -4.64
CA CYS A 138 2.71 11.29 -3.95
C CYS A 138 3.73 10.76 -4.96
N GLU A 139 4.36 11.66 -5.73
CA GLU A 139 5.18 11.32 -6.89
C GLU A 139 6.37 10.40 -6.58
N ALA A 140 7.00 10.53 -5.40
CA ALA A 140 8.10 9.66 -4.97
C ALA A 140 7.64 8.31 -4.38
N LEU A 141 6.33 8.08 -4.22
CA LEU A 141 5.81 6.88 -3.57
C LEU A 141 6.07 5.66 -4.44
N SER A 142 7.07 4.87 -4.03
CA SER A 142 7.56 3.71 -4.78
C SER A 142 7.04 2.38 -4.25
N SER A 143 6.54 2.36 -3.00
CA SER A 143 6.05 1.16 -2.33
C SER A 143 4.89 1.47 -1.38
N VAL A 144 3.85 0.64 -1.44
CA VAL A 144 2.71 0.66 -0.52
C VAL A 144 2.45 -0.75 -0.03
N THR A 145 2.42 -0.92 1.29
CA THR A 145 1.99 -2.16 1.94
C THR A 145 0.56 -2.03 2.40
N PHE A 146 -0.35 -2.76 1.76
CA PHE A 146 -1.76 -2.82 2.13
C PHE A 146 -2.00 -3.79 3.31
N PRO A 147 -2.97 -3.51 4.18
CA PRO A 147 -3.33 -4.42 5.25
C PRO A 147 -4.16 -5.60 4.71
N ALA A 148 -4.03 -6.76 5.34
CA ALA A 148 -4.72 -7.98 4.90
C ALA A 148 -6.26 -7.85 4.89
N GLY A 149 -6.81 -6.99 5.76
CA GLY A 149 -8.25 -6.71 5.87
C GLY A 149 -8.81 -5.68 4.90
N LEU A 150 -7.98 -5.11 4.01
CA LEU A 150 -8.44 -4.10 3.04
C LEU A 150 -9.39 -4.73 2.01
N THR A 151 -10.61 -4.21 1.93
CA THR A 151 -11.64 -4.72 1.00
C THR A 151 -11.83 -3.86 -0.24
N SER A 152 -11.47 -2.57 -0.16
CA SER A 152 -11.59 -1.62 -1.27
C SER A 152 -10.47 -0.56 -1.27
N ILE A 153 -10.13 -0.09 -2.48
CA ILE A 153 -9.27 1.09 -2.71
C ILE A 153 -10.16 2.16 -3.36
N ASP A 154 -10.41 3.28 -2.69
CA ASP A 154 -11.37 4.29 -3.17
C ASP A 154 -10.83 5.15 -4.31
N HIS A 155 -11.72 6.01 -4.82
CA HIS A 155 -11.46 6.94 -5.91
C HIS A 155 -10.14 7.69 -5.72
N GLY A 156 -9.22 7.53 -6.66
CA GLY A 156 -7.99 8.31 -6.74
C GLY A 156 -7.01 8.11 -5.60
N ALA A 157 -7.18 7.06 -4.78
CA ALA A 157 -6.39 6.85 -3.56
C ALA A 157 -4.88 6.94 -3.77
N LEU A 158 -4.37 6.48 -4.92
CA LEU A 158 -2.96 6.51 -5.34
C LEU A 158 -2.79 7.19 -6.72
N TYR A 159 -3.70 8.12 -7.07
CA TYR A 159 -3.60 8.90 -8.31
C TYR A 159 -2.25 9.61 -8.38
N GLY A 160 -1.57 9.61 -9.52
CA GLY A 160 -0.33 10.34 -9.76
C GLY A 160 0.88 9.86 -8.94
N CYS A 161 0.83 8.66 -8.35
CA CYS A 161 1.99 8.04 -7.71
C CYS A 161 2.93 7.47 -8.79
N SER A 162 3.62 8.35 -9.51
CA SER A 162 4.36 8.01 -10.74
C SER A 162 5.56 7.09 -10.51
N ALA A 163 6.17 7.09 -9.32
CA ALA A 163 7.26 6.18 -8.95
C ALA A 163 6.79 4.78 -8.50
N LEU A 164 5.48 4.54 -8.34
CA LEU A 164 4.96 3.27 -7.85
C LEU A 164 5.16 2.17 -8.89
N SER A 165 6.16 1.31 -8.66
CA SER A 165 6.60 0.33 -9.65
C SER A 165 5.99 -1.06 -9.48
N SER A 166 5.55 -1.40 -8.27
CA SER A 166 4.92 -2.67 -7.94
C SER A 166 3.89 -2.51 -6.83
N VAL A 167 2.88 -3.37 -6.86
CA VAL A 167 1.79 -3.37 -5.88
C VAL A 167 1.39 -4.80 -5.59
N THR A 168 1.32 -5.15 -4.31
CA THR A 168 0.80 -6.44 -3.86
C THR A 168 -0.57 -6.23 -3.22
N PHE A 169 -1.62 -6.68 -3.89
CA PHE A 169 -2.99 -6.53 -3.40
C PHE A 169 -3.32 -7.60 -2.34
N PRO A 170 -4.06 -7.24 -1.27
CA PRO A 170 -4.49 -8.20 -0.27
C PRO A 170 -5.57 -9.13 -0.83
N ALA A 171 -5.59 -10.39 -0.35
CA ALA A 171 -6.49 -11.43 -0.86
C ALA A 171 -7.98 -11.07 -0.74
N GLY A 172 -8.34 -10.25 0.26
CA GLY A 172 -9.71 -9.80 0.51
C GLY A 172 -10.18 -8.60 -0.32
N LEU A 173 -9.34 -8.04 -1.19
CA LEU A 173 -9.71 -6.88 -2.01
C LEU A 173 -10.76 -7.26 -3.06
N THR A 174 -11.89 -6.59 -3.02
CA THR A 174 -13.04 -6.84 -3.92
C THR A 174 -13.23 -5.77 -4.99
N SER A 175 -12.79 -4.53 -4.73
CA SER A 175 -13.00 -3.41 -5.66
C SER A 175 -11.84 -2.41 -5.69
N ILE A 176 -11.58 -1.89 -6.89
CA ILE A 176 -10.67 -0.78 -7.14
C ILE A 176 -11.49 0.37 -7.73
N GLY A 177 -11.46 1.52 -7.08
CA GLY A 177 -12.24 2.70 -7.42
C GLY A 177 -11.74 3.43 -8.67
N ASN A 178 -12.50 4.45 -9.08
CA ASN A 178 -12.17 5.26 -10.25
C ASN A 178 -10.82 5.97 -10.05
N SER A 179 -10.00 5.98 -11.10
CA SER A 179 -8.69 6.65 -11.11
C SER A 179 -7.72 6.25 -9.99
N ALA A 180 -7.96 5.12 -9.30
CA ALA A 180 -7.23 4.75 -8.08
C ALA A 180 -5.70 4.70 -8.25
N PHE A 181 -5.22 4.25 -9.41
CA PHE A 181 -3.82 4.15 -9.83
C PHE A 181 -3.56 4.93 -11.13
N ASN A 182 -4.39 5.93 -11.46
CA ASN A 182 -4.19 6.72 -12.66
C ASN A 182 -2.86 7.46 -12.59
N GLY A 183 -2.01 7.37 -13.61
CA GLY A 183 -0.70 8.03 -13.64
C GLY A 183 0.37 7.33 -12.80
N CYS A 184 0.17 6.08 -12.39
CA CYS A 184 1.25 5.24 -11.86
C CYS A 184 2.17 4.76 -13.00
N GLU A 185 2.92 5.69 -13.58
CA GLU A 185 3.68 5.49 -14.82
C GLU A 185 4.75 4.40 -14.72
N ALA A 186 5.35 4.19 -13.54
CA ALA A 186 6.35 3.15 -13.30
C ALA A 186 5.77 1.74 -13.08
N LEU A 187 4.46 1.59 -12.94
CA LEU A 187 3.83 0.32 -12.56
C LEU A 187 3.98 -0.70 -13.69
N GLY A 188 4.88 -1.67 -13.53
CA GLY A 188 5.27 -2.57 -14.62
C GLY A 188 4.36 -3.78 -14.82
N SER A 189 3.83 -4.33 -13.72
CA SER A 189 2.94 -5.49 -13.76
C SER A 189 1.97 -5.49 -12.59
N VAL A 190 0.79 -6.10 -12.80
CA VAL A 190 -0.25 -6.21 -11.79
C VAL A 190 -0.83 -7.62 -11.77
N THR A 191 -0.93 -8.20 -10.57
CA THR A 191 -1.69 -9.45 -10.33
C THR A 191 -2.84 -9.14 -9.40
N PHE A 192 -4.07 -9.33 -9.88
CA PHE A 192 -5.26 -9.08 -9.08
C PHE A 192 -5.61 -10.27 -8.17
N PRO A 193 -6.17 -10.03 -6.98
CA PRO A 193 -6.56 -11.10 -6.08
C PRO A 193 -7.80 -11.83 -6.60
N ALA A 194 -7.95 -13.10 -6.19
CA ALA A 194 -9.01 -13.99 -6.66
C ALA A 194 -10.43 -13.46 -6.39
N GLY A 195 -10.60 -12.63 -5.36
CA GLY A 195 -11.88 -12.03 -4.97
C GLY A 195 -12.23 -10.70 -5.67
N LEU A 196 -11.36 -10.15 -6.52
CA LEU A 196 -11.61 -8.86 -7.18
C LEU A 196 -12.77 -8.98 -8.18
N THR A 197 -13.82 -8.18 -7.99
CA THR A 197 -15.02 -8.20 -8.83
C THR A 197 -15.16 -6.99 -9.76
N SER A 198 -14.55 -5.85 -9.43
CA SER A 198 -14.73 -4.61 -10.20
C SER A 198 -13.50 -3.70 -10.22
N ILE A 199 -13.21 -3.15 -11.40
CA ILE A 199 -12.18 -2.13 -11.62
C ILE A 199 -12.86 -0.87 -12.17
N GLY A 200 -12.63 0.28 -11.52
CA GLY A 200 -13.27 1.56 -11.84
C GLY A 200 -12.81 2.21 -13.15
N ILE A 201 -13.51 3.29 -13.52
CA ILE A 201 -13.21 4.12 -14.68
C ILE A 201 -11.83 4.77 -14.48
N PHE A 202 -10.98 4.79 -15.50
CA PHE A 202 -9.61 5.31 -15.44
C PHE A 202 -8.69 4.68 -14.36
N ALA A 203 -9.08 3.55 -13.73
CA ALA A 203 -8.41 3.04 -12.54
C ALA A 203 -6.89 2.85 -12.68
N PHE A 204 -6.41 2.40 -13.84
CA PHE A 204 -5.00 2.22 -14.20
C PHE A 204 -4.63 3.05 -15.45
N SER A 205 -5.36 4.14 -15.72
CA SER A 205 -5.07 4.95 -16.89
C SER A 205 -3.68 5.57 -16.77
N ARG A 206 -2.96 5.72 -17.89
CA ARG A 206 -1.60 6.26 -17.96
C ARG A 206 -0.54 5.48 -17.16
N CYS A 207 -0.79 4.21 -16.85
CA CYS A 207 0.26 3.30 -16.39
C CYS A 207 1.11 2.83 -17.59
N SER A 208 1.95 3.71 -18.15
CA SER A 208 2.64 3.51 -19.42
C SER A 208 3.64 2.34 -19.41
N ALA A 209 4.25 2.02 -18.26
CA ALA A 209 5.11 0.85 -18.09
C ALA A 209 4.33 -0.48 -17.92
N LEU A 210 3.01 -0.43 -17.74
CA LEU A 210 2.21 -1.62 -17.44
C LEU A 210 2.16 -2.54 -18.65
N SER A 211 2.91 -3.63 -18.57
CA SER A 211 3.10 -4.59 -19.67
C SER A 211 2.40 -5.92 -19.45
N SER A 212 2.05 -6.22 -18.20
CA SER A 212 1.43 -7.48 -17.81
C SER A 212 0.35 -7.26 -16.74
N VAL A 213 -0.84 -7.79 -17.01
CA VAL A 213 -1.97 -7.77 -16.08
C VAL A 213 -2.59 -9.15 -16.00
N THR A 214 -2.66 -9.70 -14.78
CA THR A 214 -3.31 -10.98 -14.51
C THR A 214 -4.68 -10.73 -13.89
N PHE A 215 -5.73 -10.82 -14.73
CA PHE A 215 -7.12 -10.78 -14.28
C PHE A 215 -7.58 -12.15 -13.76
N THR A 216 -8.57 -12.14 -12.89
CA THR A 216 -9.11 -13.35 -12.26
C THR A 216 -10.50 -13.69 -12.80
N ALA A 217 -10.91 -14.94 -12.62
CA ALA A 217 -12.19 -15.46 -13.11
C ALA A 217 -13.42 -14.86 -12.40
N SER A 218 -13.22 -14.14 -11.30
CA SER A 218 -14.28 -13.50 -10.50
C SER A 218 -14.61 -12.08 -10.97
N LEU A 219 -13.80 -11.52 -11.87
CA LEU A 219 -13.99 -10.16 -12.37
C LEU A 219 -15.29 -10.05 -13.15
N THR A 220 -16.13 -9.09 -12.77
CA THR A 220 -17.44 -8.84 -13.36
C THR A 220 -17.49 -7.56 -14.19
N SER A 221 -16.64 -6.56 -13.88
CA SER A 221 -16.64 -5.29 -14.59
C SER A 221 -15.26 -4.63 -14.65
N ILE A 222 -14.98 -4.02 -15.80
CA ILE A 222 -13.85 -3.14 -16.07
C ILE A 222 -14.44 -1.82 -16.57
N GLY A 223 -14.18 -0.72 -15.85
CA GLY A 223 -14.68 0.60 -16.20
C GLY A 223 -14.12 1.14 -17.51
N GLY A 224 -14.79 2.13 -18.09
CA GLY A 224 -14.30 2.81 -19.28
C GLY A 224 -12.93 3.45 -19.03
N TYR A 225 -12.08 3.47 -20.05
CA TYR A 225 -10.71 4.01 -19.97
C TYR A 225 -9.83 3.41 -18.86
N ALA A 226 -10.21 2.28 -18.24
CA ALA A 226 -9.54 1.73 -17.07
C ALA A 226 -8.04 1.50 -17.28
N PHE A 227 -7.62 1.09 -18.48
CA PHE A 227 -6.22 0.90 -18.87
C PHE A 227 -5.83 1.78 -20.08
N CYS A 228 -6.57 2.87 -20.34
CA CYS A 228 -6.20 3.83 -21.39
C CYS A 228 -4.85 4.48 -21.06
N GLY A 229 -3.94 4.54 -22.03
CA GLY A 229 -2.56 4.99 -21.88
C GLY A 229 -1.59 3.90 -21.40
N CYS A 230 -2.03 2.64 -21.24
CA CYS A 230 -1.16 1.50 -20.96
C CYS A 230 -0.54 0.96 -22.27
N SER A 231 0.28 1.77 -22.94
CA SER A 231 0.83 1.47 -24.28
C SER A 231 1.72 0.21 -24.33
N SER A 232 2.25 -0.24 -23.18
CA SER A 232 3.02 -1.48 -23.07
C SER A 232 2.15 -2.74 -22.95
N LEU A 233 0.84 -2.60 -22.70
CA LEU A 233 -0.08 -3.70 -22.47
C LEU A 233 -0.61 -4.23 -23.81
N THR A 234 0.06 -5.24 -24.35
CA THR A 234 -0.25 -5.76 -25.70
C THR A 234 -1.32 -6.85 -25.73
N ARG A 235 -1.55 -7.55 -24.60
CA ARG A 235 -2.50 -8.64 -24.53
C ARG A 235 -3.00 -8.86 -23.12
N VAL A 236 -4.29 -9.12 -23.00
CA VAL A 236 -4.96 -9.46 -21.74
C VAL A 236 -5.89 -10.64 -21.93
N THR A 237 -6.13 -11.39 -20.85
CA THR A 237 -7.18 -12.41 -20.79
C THR A 237 -8.18 -11.99 -19.74
N VAL A 238 -9.45 -11.88 -20.12
CA VAL A 238 -10.55 -11.45 -19.25
C VAL A 238 -11.71 -12.44 -19.30
N PRO A 239 -12.58 -12.50 -18.27
CA PRO A 239 -13.77 -13.33 -18.32
C PRO A 239 -14.71 -12.93 -19.47
N ASP A 240 -15.27 -13.91 -20.17
CA ASP A 240 -16.31 -13.68 -21.19
C ASP A 240 -17.61 -13.10 -20.61
N THR A 241 -17.80 -13.22 -19.30
CA THR A 241 -18.92 -12.66 -18.52
C THR A 241 -18.68 -11.23 -18.04
N ALA A 242 -17.44 -10.73 -18.07
CA ALA A 242 -17.14 -9.38 -17.57
C ALA A 242 -17.68 -8.28 -18.50
N THR A 243 -18.27 -7.24 -17.96
CA THR A 243 -18.54 -6.01 -18.73
C THR A 243 -17.23 -5.23 -18.90
N ILE A 244 -16.97 -4.75 -20.11
CA ILE A 244 -15.79 -3.94 -20.43
C ILE A 244 -16.32 -2.60 -20.93
N GLY A 245 -16.00 -1.53 -20.22
CA GLY A 245 -16.41 -0.17 -20.58
C GLY A 245 -15.67 0.35 -21.81
N ASP A 246 -16.18 1.46 -22.34
CA ASP A 246 -15.65 2.11 -23.54
C ASP A 246 -14.16 2.44 -23.38
N GLU A 247 -13.36 2.12 -24.40
CA GLU A 247 -11.92 2.41 -24.43
C GLU A 247 -11.14 1.91 -23.20
N ALA A 248 -11.63 0.85 -22.53
CA ALA A 248 -10.98 0.29 -21.35
C ALA A 248 -9.53 -0.16 -21.61
N PHE A 249 -9.21 -0.54 -22.85
CA PHE A 249 -7.86 -0.91 -23.31
C PHE A 249 -7.54 -0.15 -24.60
N GLU A 250 -6.26 0.00 -24.92
CA GLU A 250 -5.82 0.59 -26.18
C GLU A 250 -6.31 -0.25 -27.38
N PRO A 251 -6.56 0.37 -28.55
CA PRO A 251 -6.98 -0.34 -29.76
C PRO A 251 -6.04 -1.49 -30.17
N GLU A 252 -4.75 -1.37 -29.86
CA GLU A 252 -3.72 -2.35 -30.16
C GLU A 252 -3.66 -3.51 -29.14
N THR A 253 -4.30 -3.37 -27.97
CA THR A 253 -4.33 -4.43 -26.95
C THR A 253 -5.22 -5.58 -27.39
N THR A 254 -4.63 -6.76 -27.57
CA THR A 254 -5.39 -7.99 -27.86
C THR A 254 -6.14 -8.46 -26.61
N VAL A 255 -7.47 -8.36 -26.63
CA VAL A 255 -8.33 -8.84 -25.52
C VAL A 255 -8.84 -10.26 -25.82
N LEU A 256 -8.29 -11.25 -25.14
CA LEU A 256 -8.81 -12.63 -25.17
C LEU A 256 -9.91 -12.79 -24.10
N ARG A 257 -11.09 -13.25 -24.51
CA ARG A 257 -12.20 -13.55 -23.60
C ARG A 257 -12.33 -15.04 -23.39
N LEU A 258 -12.35 -15.49 -22.14
CA LEU A 258 -12.49 -16.91 -21.78
C LEU A 258 -13.61 -17.14 -20.75
N PRO A 259 -14.29 -18.29 -20.80
CA PRO A 259 -15.18 -18.71 -19.71
C PRO A 259 -14.45 -18.72 -18.37
N PRO A 260 -15.07 -18.26 -17.26
CA PRO A 260 -14.45 -18.28 -15.93
C PRO A 260 -13.86 -19.64 -15.54
N LYS A 261 -14.52 -20.73 -15.95
CA LYS A 261 -14.01 -22.09 -15.74
C LYS A 261 -12.67 -22.32 -16.45
N ARG A 262 -12.54 -21.93 -17.72
CA ARG A 262 -11.28 -22.08 -18.47
C ARG A 262 -10.16 -21.21 -17.91
N MET A 263 -10.45 -20.00 -17.42
CA MET A 263 -9.44 -19.17 -16.76
C MET A 263 -8.92 -19.86 -15.50
N ARG A 264 -9.81 -20.42 -14.66
CA ARG A 264 -9.41 -21.21 -13.48
C ARG A 264 -8.60 -22.43 -13.85
N ASP A 265 -9.02 -23.17 -14.87
CA ASP A 265 -8.32 -24.37 -15.33
C ASP A 265 -6.91 -24.02 -15.88
N LEU A 266 -6.78 -22.91 -16.61
CA LEU A 266 -5.50 -22.41 -17.11
C LEU A 266 -4.57 -21.96 -15.97
N GLN A 267 -5.10 -21.23 -15.00
CA GLN A 267 -4.35 -20.82 -13.81
C GLN A 267 -3.85 -22.05 -13.03
N ARG A 268 -4.72 -23.03 -12.77
CA ARG A 268 -4.35 -24.30 -12.11
C ARG A 268 -3.30 -25.07 -12.90
N TRP A 269 -3.35 -25.04 -14.23
CA TRP A 269 -2.34 -25.67 -15.07
C TRP A 269 -0.97 -24.97 -14.91
N TYR A 270 -0.91 -23.64 -14.97
CA TYR A 270 0.33 -22.90 -14.74
C TYR A 270 0.89 -23.14 -13.34
N GLU A 271 0.04 -23.16 -12.31
CA GLU A 271 0.42 -23.51 -10.93
C GLU A 271 1.01 -24.93 -10.86
N ALA A 272 0.36 -25.92 -11.49
CA ALA A 272 0.87 -27.28 -11.55
C ALA A 272 2.22 -27.39 -12.29
N VAL A 273 2.39 -26.66 -13.40
CA VAL A 273 3.66 -26.62 -14.14
C VAL A 273 4.75 -25.95 -13.31
N ALA A 274 4.45 -24.84 -12.63
CA ALA A 274 5.38 -24.18 -11.72
C ALA A 274 5.83 -25.12 -10.60
N PHE A 275 4.90 -25.85 -9.99
CA PHE A 275 5.20 -26.87 -8.98
C PHE A 275 6.11 -27.97 -9.51
N VAL A 276 5.83 -28.50 -10.70
CA VAL A 276 6.67 -29.54 -11.33
C VAL A 276 8.08 -29.02 -11.66
N LEU A 277 8.20 -27.78 -12.13
CA LEU A 277 9.49 -27.15 -12.41
C LEU A 277 10.28 -26.87 -11.11
N ALA A 278 9.61 -26.39 -10.07
CA ALA A 278 10.19 -26.21 -8.74
C ALA A 278 10.71 -27.56 -8.21
N TYR A 279 9.88 -28.60 -8.25
CA TYR A 279 10.30 -29.96 -7.89
C TYR A 279 11.52 -30.42 -8.69
N LYS A 280 11.55 -30.21 -10.01
CA LYS A 280 12.69 -30.59 -10.85
C LYS A 280 13.99 -29.88 -10.44
N ARG A 281 13.93 -28.61 -10.04
CA ARG A 281 15.08 -27.84 -9.52
C ARG A 281 15.55 -28.36 -8.16
N CYS A 282 14.60 -28.70 -7.28
CA CYS A 282 14.86 -29.14 -5.92
C CYS A 282 15.25 -30.62 -5.82
N ARG A 283 14.92 -31.40 -6.84
CA ARG A 283 15.13 -32.85 -6.89
C ARG A 283 16.54 -33.27 -6.47
N PRO A 284 17.65 -32.69 -6.97
CA PRO A 284 19.00 -33.09 -6.57
C PRO A 284 19.30 -32.84 -5.09
N LEU A 285 18.84 -31.70 -4.54
CA LEU A 285 18.97 -31.38 -3.11
C LEU A 285 18.19 -32.39 -2.26
N LEU A 286 16.98 -32.76 -2.71
CA LEU A 286 16.13 -33.73 -2.02
C LEU A 286 16.78 -35.12 -1.98
N TYR A 287 17.34 -35.58 -3.10
CA TYR A 287 18.07 -36.85 -3.12
C TYR A 287 19.35 -36.81 -2.30
N GLY A 288 20.12 -35.72 -2.37
CA GLY A 288 21.31 -35.55 -1.56
C GLY A 288 21.01 -35.53 -0.06
N TRP A 289 19.90 -34.89 0.35
CA TRP A 289 19.43 -34.93 1.73
C TRP A 289 18.99 -36.35 2.12
N LEU A 290 18.21 -37.03 1.28
CA LEU A 290 17.76 -38.42 1.53
C LEU A 290 18.93 -39.39 1.72
N GLU A 291 19.99 -39.27 0.92
CA GLU A 291 21.21 -40.09 1.07
C GLU A 291 21.93 -39.81 2.41
N ARG A 292 22.06 -38.54 2.80
CA ARG A 292 22.62 -38.16 4.12
C ARG A 292 21.76 -38.71 5.26
N ALA A 293 20.44 -38.55 5.18
CA ALA A 293 19.49 -39.03 6.17
C ALA A 293 19.52 -40.56 6.32
N GLN A 294 19.64 -41.32 5.21
CA GLN A 294 19.80 -42.77 5.23
C GLN A 294 21.10 -43.21 5.91
N THR A 295 22.19 -42.48 5.70
CA THR A 295 23.47 -42.77 6.36
C THR A 295 23.38 -42.51 7.87
N ARG A 296 22.60 -41.50 8.28
CA ARG A 296 22.41 -41.10 9.68
C ARG A 296 21.39 -41.97 10.44
N LEU A 297 20.58 -42.78 9.76
CA LEU A 297 19.50 -43.61 10.36
C LEU A 297 19.97 -44.56 11.47
N GLY A 298 21.21 -45.07 11.39
CA GLY A 298 21.82 -45.91 12.44
C GLY A 298 22.48 -45.13 13.59
N SER A 299 22.55 -43.80 13.51
CA SER A 299 23.28 -42.92 14.44
C SER A 299 22.37 -42.05 15.32
N TYR A 300 21.05 -42.17 15.17
CA TYR A 300 20.09 -41.41 15.97
C TYR A 300 20.00 -41.97 17.40
N GLY A 301 20.58 -41.24 18.35
CA GLY A 301 20.42 -41.50 19.78
C GLY A 301 18.98 -41.28 20.28
N PRO A 302 18.66 -41.74 21.50
CA PRO A 302 17.30 -41.68 22.08
C PRO A 302 16.78 -40.24 22.25
N ASP A 303 17.68 -39.27 22.40
CA ASP A 303 17.36 -37.89 22.81
C ASP A 303 16.87 -36.99 21.66
N GLY A 304 16.78 -37.51 20.43
CA GLY A 304 16.17 -36.79 19.29
C GLY A 304 16.95 -35.60 18.71
N ALA A 305 18.02 -35.12 19.36
CA ALA A 305 18.79 -33.94 18.93
C ALA A 305 19.37 -34.04 17.50
N ALA A 306 19.74 -35.24 17.04
CA ALA A 306 20.20 -35.45 15.67
C ALA A 306 19.06 -35.40 14.64
N ARG A 307 17.83 -35.75 15.03
CA ARG A 307 16.64 -35.58 14.17
C ARG A 307 16.24 -34.11 14.04
N GLN A 308 16.37 -33.34 15.13
CA GLN A 308 16.12 -31.90 15.13
C GLN A 308 17.08 -31.15 14.19
N ARG A 309 18.37 -31.48 14.23
CA ARG A 309 19.37 -30.89 13.31
C ARG A 309 19.12 -31.26 11.85
N ASP A 310 18.73 -32.50 11.56
CA ASP A 310 18.38 -32.91 10.19
C ASP A 310 17.14 -32.18 9.67
N LEU A 311 16.18 -31.86 10.54
CA LEU A 311 15.00 -31.05 10.22
C LEU A 311 15.39 -29.58 9.96
N GLU A 312 16.24 -28.99 10.80
CA GLU A 312 16.74 -27.62 10.59
C GLU A 312 17.60 -27.52 9.32
N GLU A 313 18.40 -28.54 9.00
CA GLU A 313 19.16 -28.64 7.74
C GLU A 313 18.21 -28.74 6.54
N PHE A 314 17.15 -29.53 6.64
CA PHE A 314 16.11 -29.63 5.61
C PHE A 314 15.39 -28.29 5.43
N GLU A 315 14.91 -27.67 6.52
CA GLU A 315 14.25 -26.37 6.47
C GLU A 315 15.17 -25.27 5.95
N GLY A 316 16.46 -25.31 6.23
CA GLY A 316 17.46 -24.40 5.66
C GLY A 316 17.70 -24.62 4.17
N ASP A 317 17.89 -25.87 3.74
CA ASP A 317 18.12 -26.24 2.34
C ASP A 317 16.90 -25.92 1.45
N PHE A 318 15.68 -25.95 2.01
CA PHE A 318 14.43 -25.74 1.28
C PHE A 318 13.66 -24.44 1.63
N GLY A 319 14.09 -23.68 2.64
CA GLY A 319 13.36 -22.49 3.14
C GLY A 319 13.31 -21.30 2.17
N LEU A 320 14.23 -21.23 1.21
CA LEU A 320 14.26 -20.21 0.14
C LEU A 320 13.41 -20.56 -1.09
N LEU A 321 12.73 -21.71 -1.09
CA LEU A 321 11.98 -22.25 -2.23
C LEU A 321 10.46 -22.12 -2.09
N VAL A 322 9.99 -21.46 -1.02
CA VAL A 322 8.56 -21.33 -0.67
C VAL A 322 7.98 -19.95 -1.04
N GLU A 323 8.76 -19.04 -1.61
CA GLU A 323 8.27 -17.74 -2.13
C GLU A 323 7.80 -17.81 -3.59
#